data_AF-A0A3D3FBP8-F1
#
_entry.id   AF-A0A3D3FBP8-F1
#
_cell.length_a   1.000
_cell.length_b   1.000
_cell.length_c   1.000
_cell.angle_alpha   90.00
_cell.angle_beta   90.00
_cell.angle_gamma   90.00
#
_symmetry.space_group_name_H-M   'P 1'
#
loop_
_entity.id
_entity.type
_entity.pdbx_description
1 polymer ?
#
loop_
_entity_poly.entity_id
_entity_poly.type
_entity_poly.pdbx_seq_one_letter_code
_entity_poly.pdbx_strand_id
1 'polypeptide(L)'
;AIDRTIGVIDETSVIIACSELGRIGEVNESVTPELLTSQETFVVNGYTYKSFGNMPRPEYAVFVLGTDPEAARYAALLAVSLSSIKQYYDEKYDRSNFVKNVILDNILPGDIYLKARELHFDNDVSR
;
A
#
# COMPACT_ATOMS: atom_id res chain seq x y z
N ALA A 1 1.89 12.27 22.12
CA ALA A 1 0.81 11.51 21.44
C ALA A 1 -0.14 12.50 20.79
N ILE A 2 -0.78 12.16 19.68
CA ILE A 2 -1.86 12.98 19.11
C ILE A 2 -3.08 12.77 20.01
N ASP A 3 -3.63 13.85 20.58
CA ASP A 3 -4.80 13.80 21.47
C ASP A 3 -6.12 13.75 20.67
N ARG A 4 -6.15 12.88 19.66
CA ARG A 4 -7.26 12.75 18.70
C ARG A 4 -7.35 11.33 18.21
N THR A 5 -8.58 10.88 17.98
CA THR A 5 -8.84 9.56 17.40
C THR A 5 -8.33 9.53 15.97
N ILE A 6 -7.52 8.52 15.65
CA ILE A 6 -7.00 8.30 14.30
C ILE A 6 -7.26 6.86 13.87
N GLY A 7 -7.39 6.63 12.57
CA GLY A 7 -7.54 5.29 12.04
C GLY A 7 -7.39 5.24 10.53
N VAL A 8 -7.61 4.04 9.99
CA VAL A 8 -7.52 3.72 8.57
C VAL A 8 -8.76 2.93 8.18
N ILE A 9 -9.34 3.29 7.04
CA ILE A 9 -10.37 2.52 6.34
C ILE A 9 -9.83 1.94 5.04
N ASP A 10 -10.40 0.82 4.61
CA ASP A 10 -10.16 0.22 3.29
C ASP A 10 -11.15 0.73 2.22
N GLU A 11 -11.05 0.19 1.00
CA GLU A 11 -11.90 0.55 -0.14
C GLU A 11 -13.38 0.20 0.07
N THR A 12 -13.68 -0.67 1.02
CA THR A 12 -15.04 -1.06 1.42
C THR A 12 -15.59 -0.18 2.56
N SER A 13 -14.83 0.84 2.96
CA SER A 13 -15.14 1.74 4.08
C SER A 13 -15.19 1.05 5.44
N VAL A 14 -14.55 -0.12 5.56
CA VAL A 14 -14.37 -0.82 6.84
C VAL A 14 -13.17 -0.23 7.58
N ILE A 15 -13.32 0.04 8.88
CA ILE A 15 -12.22 0.46 9.74
C ILE A 15 -11.31 -0.73 10.02
N ILE A 16 -10.10 -0.72 9.46
CA ILE A 16 -9.10 -1.80 9.61
C ILE A 16 -8.10 -1.52 10.74
N ALA A 17 -7.95 -0.26 11.13
CA ALA A 17 -7.10 0.15 12.24
C ALA A 17 -7.66 1.42 12.88
N CYS A 18 -7.65 1.49 14.21
CA CYS A 18 -8.08 2.68 14.93
C CYS A 18 -7.38 2.76 16.30
N SER A 19 -7.08 3.97 16.76
CA SER A 19 -6.64 4.22 18.13
C SER A 19 -7.71 3.86 19.16
N GLU A 20 -8.98 3.87 18.76
CA GLU A 20 -10.11 3.34 19.53
C GLU A 20 -10.41 1.92 19.06
N LEU A 21 -9.85 0.92 19.76
CA LEU A 21 -9.92 -0.50 19.35
C LEU A 21 -11.34 -1.02 19.12
N GLY A 22 -12.33 -0.48 19.83
CA GLY A 22 -13.73 -0.88 19.69
C GLY A 22 -14.35 -0.57 18.32
N ARG A 23 -13.75 0.34 17.54
CA ARG A 23 -14.24 0.75 16.22
C ARG A 23 -13.72 -0.11 15.07
N ILE A 24 -12.74 -0.98 15.33
CA ILE A 24 -12.16 -1.83 14.29
C ILE A 24 -13.22 -2.85 13.83
N GLY A 25 -13.44 -2.93 12.53
CA GLY A 25 -14.46 -3.76 11.89
C GLY A 25 -15.80 -3.04 11.65
N GLU A 26 -15.98 -1.81 12.12
CA GLU A 26 -17.15 -1.00 11.77
C GLU A 26 -17.10 -0.55 10.31
N VAL A 27 -18.26 -0.55 9.65
CA VAL A 27 -18.43 0.00 8.30
C VAL A 27 -18.85 1.46 8.41
N ASN A 28 -18.13 2.36 7.75
CA ASN A 28 -18.51 3.76 7.66
C ASN A 28 -19.32 4.02 6.38
N GLU A 29 -20.64 3.90 6.50
CA GLU A 29 -21.57 4.11 5.37
C GLU A 29 -21.56 5.53 4.79
N SER A 30 -21.01 6.51 5.52
CA SER A 30 -20.94 7.90 5.06
C SER A 30 -19.74 8.19 4.16
N VAL A 31 -18.78 7.26 4.06
CA VAL A 31 -17.67 7.36 3.13
C VAL A 31 -18.00 6.49 1.92
N THR A 32 -18.03 7.10 0.74
CA THR A 32 -18.27 6.38 -0.51
C THR A 32 -16.96 6.16 -1.27
N PRO A 33 -16.88 5.16 -2.16
CA PRO A 33 -15.73 4.98 -3.03
C PRO A 33 -15.38 6.23 -3.85
N GLU A 34 -16.37 7.03 -4.26
CA GLU A 34 -16.14 8.28 -4.98
C GLU A 34 -15.39 9.31 -4.12
N LEU A 35 -15.76 9.44 -2.83
CA LEU A 35 -15.04 10.31 -1.90
C LEU A 35 -13.59 9.86 -1.72
N LEU A 36 -13.35 8.54 -1.68
CA LEU A 36 -12.01 7.98 -1.58
C LEU A 36 -11.13 8.38 -2.78
N THR A 37 -11.68 8.61 -3.97
CA THR A 37 -10.87 9.06 -5.13
C THR A 37 -10.34 10.50 -5.01
N SER A 38 -10.77 11.26 -3.99
CA SER A 38 -10.31 12.62 -3.76
C SER A 38 -8.80 12.69 -3.58
N GLN A 39 -8.15 13.54 -4.38
CA GLN A 39 -6.73 13.88 -4.18
C GLN A 39 -6.52 14.79 -2.98
N GLU A 40 -7.53 15.55 -2.55
CA GLU A 40 -7.45 16.47 -1.42
C GLU A 40 -8.04 15.87 -0.15
N THR A 41 -7.71 16.47 1.00
CA THR A 41 -8.38 16.11 2.25
C THR A 41 -9.86 16.45 2.19
N PHE A 42 -10.71 15.59 2.74
CA PHE A 42 -12.16 15.81 2.80
C PHE A 42 -12.69 15.52 4.20
N VAL A 43 -13.87 16.04 4.53
CA VAL A 43 -14.45 15.93 5.88
C VAL A 43 -15.78 15.17 5.83
N VAL A 44 -15.93 14.18 6.71
CA VAL A 44 -17.17 13.41 6.88
C VAL A 44 -17.41 13.18 8.37
N ASN A 45 -18.62 13.49 8.86
CA ASN A 45 -19.06 13.25 10.24
C ASN A 45 -18.08 13.74 11.33
N GLY A 46 -17.43 14.90 11.11
CA GLY A 46 -16.47 15.48 12.07
C GLY A 46 -15.08 14.87 12.03
N TYR A 47 -14.79 14.00 11.05
CA TYR A 47 -13.45 13.45 10.80
C TYR A 47 -12.90 13.99 9.49
N THR A 48 -11.61 14.29 9.48
CA THR A 48 -10.87 14.65 8.27
C THR A 48 -10.18 13.41 7.71
N TYR A 49 -10.37 13.18 6.41
CA TYR A 49 -9.86 12.03 5.69
C TYR A 49 -8.79 12.44 4.69
N LYS A 50 -7.87 11.51 4.40
CA LYS A 50 -6.96 11.60 3.26
C LYS A 50 -6.72 10.20 2.69
N SER A 51 -7.04 10.04 1.42
CA SER A 51 -6.81 8.79 0.70
C SER A 51 -5.32 8.59 0.39
N PHE A 52 -4.90 7.33 0.35
CA PHE A 52 -3.55 6.93 -0.04
C PHE A 52 -3.58 5.55 -0.73
N GLY A 53 -2.49 5.20 -1.41
CA GLY A 53 -2.41 4.00 -2.24
C GLY A 53 -2.35 4.32 -3.72
N ASN A 54 -2.66 3.34 -4.56
CA ASN A 54 -2.47 3.46 -6.00
C ASN A 54 -3.60 4.25 -6.68
N MET A 55 -3.26 5.38 -7.28
CA MET A 55 -4.23 6.13 -8.10
C MET A 55 -4.46 5.46 -9.46
N PRO A 56 -5.69 5.53 -10.04
CA PRO A 56 -6.83 6.36 -9.63
C PRO A 56 -7.78 5.72 -8.62
N ARG A 57 -7.52 4.50 -8.13
CA ARG A 57 -8.35 3.79 -7.15
C ARG A 57 -7.57 3.56 -5.87
N PRO A 58 -7.49 4.56 -4.97
CA PRO A 58 -6.81 4.39 -3.71
C PRO A 58 -7.47 3.27 -2.91
N GLU A 59 -6.65 2.39 -2.35
CA GLU A 59 -7.13 1.24 -1.58
C GLU A 59 -7.47 1.61 -0.12
N TYR A 60 -6.98 2.76 0.36
CA TYR A 60 -7.13 3.14 1.76
C TYR A 60 -7.34 4.63 1.95
N ALA A 61 -7.92 5.00 3.10
CA ALA A 61 -7.88 6.36 3.61
C ALA A 61 -7.60 6.40 5.10
N VAL A 62 -6.78 7.37 5.51
CA VAL A 62 -6.63 7.70 6.94
C VAL A 62 -7.74 8.63 7.36
N PHE A 63 -8.17 8.54 8.61
CA PHE A 63 -9.08 9.51 9.22
C PHE A 63 -8.52 10.02 10.55
N VAL A 64 -8.80 11.29 10.84
CA VAL A 64 -8.40 11.98 12.06
C VAL A 64 -9.60 12.75 12.60
N LEU A 65 -9.89 12.62 13.89
CA LEU A 65 -10.96 13.38 14.54
C LEU A 65 -10.68 14.89 14.47
N GLY A 66 -11.67 15.64 14.04
CA GLY A 66 -11.60 17.10 13.88
C GLY A 66 -11.72 17.53 12.42
N THR A 67 -12.05 18.80 12.25
CA THR A 67 -12.25 19.47 10.95
C THR A 67 -11.37 20.71 10.79
N ASP A 68 -10.51 20.96 11.78
CA ASP A 68 -9.60 22.08 11.85
C ASP A 68 -8.32 21.83 11.03
N PRO A 69 -7.50 22.88 10.78
CA PRO A 69 -6.29 22.75 9.98
C PRO A 69 -5.25 21.76 10.52
N GLU A 70 -5.23 21.46 11.83
CA GLU A 70 -4.32 20.43 12.34
C GLU A 70 -4.78 19.03 11.96
N ALA A 71 -6.09 18.73 12.03
CA ALA A 71 -6.63 17.45 11.58
C ALA A 71 -6.24 17.17 10.12
N ALA A 72 -6.37 18.17 9.26
CA ALA A 72 -5.96 18.09 7.85
C ALA A 72 -4.45 17.83 7.69
N ARG A 73 -3.61 18.53 8.46
CA ARG A 73 -2.15 18.31 8.45
C ARG A 73 -1.77 16.91 8.92
N TYR A 74 -2.41 16.41 9.98
CA TYR A 74 -2.19 15.05 10.47
C TYR A 74 -2.63 14.00 9.45
N ALA A 75 -3.83 14.13 8.89
CA ALA A 75 -4.31 13.22 7.85
C ALA A 75 -3.37 13.21 6.63
N ALA A 76 -2.91 14.39 6.19
CA ALA A 76 -1.95 14.49 5.09
C ALA A 76 -0.61 13.81 5.40
N LEU A 77 -0.04 14.06 6.58
CA LEU A 77 1.23 13.45 7.00
C LEU A 77 1.13 11.93 7.13
N LEU A 78 0.04 11.43 7.73
CA LEU A 78 -0.22 10.00 7.90
C LEU A 78 -0.39 9.31 6.55
N ALA A 79 -1.16 9.91 5.63
CA ALA A 79 -1.35 9.39 4.28
C ALA A 79 -0.03 9.26 3.52
N VAL A 80 0.84 10.28 3.57
CA VAL A 80 2.17 10.22 2.95
C VAL A 80 3.01 9.10 3.58
N SER A 81 3.04 9.04 4.92
CA SER A 81 3.85 8.06 5.64
C SER A 81 3.42 6.62 5.35
N LEU A 82 2.11 6.35 5.39
CA LEU A 82 1.56 5.02 5.10
C LEU A 82 1.67 4.66 3.63
N SER A 83 1.53 5.62 2.72
CA SER A 83 1.78 5.41 1.28
C SER A 83 3.21 4.95 1.03
N SER A 84 4.21 5.62 1.63
CA SER A 84 5.62 5.23 1.49
C SER A 84 5.90 3.84 2.08
N ILE A 85 5.29 3.49 3.21
CA ILE A 85 5.42 2.16 3.80
C ILE A 85 4.80 1.11 2.88
N LYS A 86 3.57 1.34 2.38
CA LYS A 86 2.90 0.44 1.45
C LYS A 86 3.74 0.22 0.18
N GLN A 87 4.18 1.30 -0.47
CA GLN A 87 5.01 1.23 -1.67
C GLN A 87 6.28 0.40 -1.43
N TYR A 88 6.97 0.61 -0.32
CA TYR A 88 8.16 -0.16 0.02
C TYR A 88 7.89 -1.66 0.14
N TYR A 89 6.77 -2.04 0.76
CA TYR A 89 6.38 -3.45 0.87
C TYR A 89 5.96 -4.02 -0.48
N ASP A 90 5.13 -3.31 -1.26
CA ASP A 90 4.69 -3.74 -2.59
C ASP A 90 5.90 -3.99 -3.51
N GLU A 91 6.87 -3.06 -3.58
CA GLU A 91 8.10 -3.22 -4.37
C GLU A 91 8.97 -4.40 -3.91
N LYS A 92 9.06 -4.62 -2.60
CA LYS A 92 9.81 -5.76 -2.04
C LYS A 92 9.16 -7.09 -2.43
N TYR A 93 7.84 -7.18 -2.38
CA TYR A 93 7.09 -8.38 -2.79
C TYR A 93 7.20 -8.60 -4.30
N ASP A 94 7.04 -7.55 -5.10
CA ASP A 94 7.17 -7.61 -6.56
C ASP A 94 8.56 -8.06 -6.99
N ARG A 95 9.62 -7.55 -6.36
CA ARG A 95 10.99 -8.01 -6.62
C ARG A 95 11.16 -9.50 -6.31
N SER A 96 10.58 -9.97 -5.21
CA SER A 96 10.64 -11.39 -4.84
C SER A 96 9.87 -12.26 -5.83
N ASN A 97 8.69 -11.83 -6.27
CA ASN A 97 7.88 -12.51 -7.27
C ASN A 97 8.57 -12.53 -8.64
N PHE A 98 9.20 -11.42 -9.04
CA PHE A 98 9.99 -11.34 -10.26
C PHE A 98 11.13 -12.37 -10.25
N VAL A 99 11.93 -12.43 -9.18
CA VAL A 99 13.02 -13.41 -9.05
C VAL A 99 12.46 -14.84 -9.10
N LYS A 100 11.34 -15.09 -8.41
CA LYS A 100 10.66 -16.40 -8.44
C LYS A 100 10.26 -16.80 -9.87
N ASN A 101 9.58 -15.92 -10.60
CA ASN A 101 9.08 -16.22 -11.94
C ASN A 101 10.21 -16.32 -12.97
N VAL A 102 11.29 -15.52 -12.85
CA VAL A 102 12.44 -15.62 -13.76
C VAL A 102 13.24 -16.91 -13.51
N ILE A 103 13.55 -17.22 -12.25
CA ILE A 103 14.40 -18.36 -11.91
C ILE A 103 13.65 -19.69 -11.99
N LEU A 104 12.39 -19.75 -11.55
CA LEU A 104 11.64 -21.01 -11.49
C LEU A 104 10.91 -21.35 -12.81
N ASP A 105 10.34 -20.36 -13.49
CA ASP A 105 9.41 -20.64 -14.61
C ASP A 105 9.93 -20.21 -15.99
N ASN A 106 10.76 -19.16 -16.09
CA ASN A 106 11.16 -18.57 -17.39
C ASN A 106 12.59 -18.89 -17.85
N ILE A 107 13.41 -19.52 -17.02
CA ILE A 107 14.72 -20.03 -17.43
C ILE A 107 14.62 -21.55 -17.45
N LEU A 108 14.52 -22.14 -18.64
CA LEU A 108 14.70 -23.58 -18.75
C LEU A 108 16.18 -23.91 -18.48
N PRO A 109 16.50 -25.03 -17.80
CA PRO A 109 17.89 -25.45 -17.63
C PRO A 109 18.67 -25.55 -18.96
N GLY A 110 17.97 -25.85 -20.06
CA GLY A 110 18.54 -25.83 -21.42
C GLY A 110 18.92 -24.44 -21.92
N ASP A 111 18.18 -23.39 -21.54
CA ASP A 111 18.45 -22.01 -21.94
C ASP A 111 19.73 -21.47 -21.27
N ILE A 112 20.00 -21.91 -20.03
CA ILE A 112 21.26 -21.61 -19.32
C ILE A 112 22.44 -22.18 -20.11
N TYR A 113 22.34 -23.43 -20.57
CA TYR A 113 23.42 -24.08 -21.31
C TYR A 113 23.67 -23.43 -22.68
N LEU A 114 22.61 -23.03 -23.38
CA LEU A 114 22.69 -22.30 -24.64
C LEU A 114 23.36 -20.92 -24.45
N LYS A 115 22.93 -20.14 -23.45
CA LYS A 115 23.53 -18.83 -23.15
C LYS A 115 24.96 -18.93 -22.65
N ALA A 116 25.30 -19.95 -21.85
CA ALA A 116 26.67 -20.20 -21.41
C ALA A 116 27.61 -20.46 -22.59
N ARG A 117 27.15 -21.22 -23.61
CA ARG A 117 27.92 -21.48 -24.83
C ARG A 117 28.06 -20.23 -25.71
N GLU A 118 27.01 -19.41 -25.83
CA GLU A 118 27.07 -18.12 -26.54
C GLU A 118 28.05 -17.12 -25.89
N LEU A 119 28.20 -17.19 -24.56
CA LEU A 119 29.12 -16.34 -23.79
C LEU A 119 30.50 -16.96 -23.59
N HIS A 120 30.78 -18.12 -24.22
CA HIS A 120 32.05 -18.86 -24.09
C HIS A 120 32.46 -19.17 -22.64
N PHE A 121 31.48 -19.42 -21.75
CA PHE A 121 31.78 -19.94 -20.42
C PHE A 121 32.21 -21.42 -20.52
N ASP A 122 33.31 -21.76 -19.85
CA ASP A 122 33.79 -23.13 -19.77
C ASP A 122 32.79 -23.98 -18.97
N ASN A 123 32.31 -25.07 -19.57
CA ASN A 123 31.35 -26.00 -18.96
C ASN A 123 31.99 -27.04 -18.03
N ASP A 124 33.31 -26.99 -17.83
CA ASP A 124 34.04 -27.94 -17.00
C ASP A 124 33.85 -27.60 -15.52
N VAL A 125 32.77 -28.12 -14.94
CA VAL A 125 32.69 -28.31 -13.50
C VAL A 125 33.42 -29.61 -13.18
N SER A 126 34.55 -29.53 -12.47
CA SER A 126 35.18 -30.72 -11.89
C SER A 126 34.20 -31.36 -10.91
N ARG A 127 33.61 -32.49 -11.30
CA ARG A 127 32.72 -33.31 -10.48
C ARG A 127 33.50 -34.32 -9.66
#